data_AF-A0A2V8VCF1-F1
#
_entry.id   AF-A0A2V8VCF1-F1
#
_cell.length_a   1.000
_cell.length_b   1.000
_cell.length_c   1.000
_cell.angle_alpha   90.00
_cell.angle_beta   90.00
_cell.angle_gamma   90.00
#
_symmetry.space_group_name_H-M   'P 1'
#
loop_
_entity.id
_entity.type
_entity.pdbx_description
1 polymer ?
#
loop_
_entity_poly.entity_id
_entity_poly.type
_entity_poly.pdbx_seq_one_letter_code
_entity_poly.pdbx_strand_id
1 'polypeptide(L)' 'MSLDKERDPLVGLQEGGARFTIPKEPVRRRVHGIESFNVLRGGEYSFVPSLTGLKWLADLHE' A
#
# COMPACT_ATOMS: atom_id res chain seq x y z
N MET A 1 -9.92 13.98 -17.88
CA MET A 1 -9.09 13.91 -16.66
C MET A 1 -9.79 12.99 -15.68
N SER A 2 -9.26 11.79 -15.50
CA SER A 2 -9.88 10.69 -14.76
C SER A 2 -9.21 10.54 -13.38
N LEU A 3 -9.97 10.02 -12.41
CA LEU A 3 -9.52 9.76 -11.03
C LEU A 3 -8.66 8.49 -10.93
N ASP A 4 -8.60 7.68 -11.99
CA ASP A 4 -7.80 6.45 -12.10
C ASP A 4 -6.30 6.66 -11.83
N LYS A 5 -5.79 7.87 -12.05
CA LYS A 5 -4.38 8.22 -11.81
C LYS A 5 -4.10 8.78 -10.42
N GLU A 6 -5.13 9.09 -9.63
CA GLU A 6 -4.94 9.58 -8.27
C GLU A 6 -4.71 8.39 -7.33
N ARG A 7 -3.65 8.46 -6.52
CA ARG A 7 -3.30 7.42 -5.53
C ARG A 7 -3.78 7.86 -4.15
N ASP A 8 -3.89 6.91 -3.23
CA ASP A 8 -4.11 7.23 -1.82
C ASP A 8 -3.03 8.21 -1.33
N PRO A 9 -3.39 9.34 -0.70
CA PRO A 9 -2.45 10.41 -0.38
C PRO A 9 -1.55 10.09 0.84
N LEU A 10 -1.80 8.98 1.55
CA LEU A 10 -1.08 8.59 2.75
C LEU A 10 -0.21 7.35 2.51
N VAL A 11 -0.77 6.29 1.92
CA VAL A 11 -0.05 5.01 1.72
C VAL A 11 0.46 4.82 0.30
N GLY A 12 -0.06 5.56 -0.68
CA GLY A 12 0.37 5.45 -2.07
C GLY A 12 1.74 6.09 -2.32
N LEU A 13 2.59 5.41 -3.08
CA LEU A 13 3.81 6.00 -3.64
C LEU A 13 3.42 7.04 -4.69
N GLN A 14 3.76 8.31 -4.50
CA GLN A 14 3.42 9.39 -5.42
C GLN A 14 4.46 9.55 -6.53
N GLU A 15 3.99 9.95 -7.72
CA GLU A 15 4.85 10.40 -8.83
C GLU A 15 4.93 11.93 -8.86
N GLY A 16 5.96 12.48 -9.51
CA GLY A 16 6.13 13.93 -9.61
C GLY A 16 4.87 14.63 -10.16
N GLY A 17 4.39 15.64 -9.42
CA GLY A 17 3.18 16.38 -9.81
C GLY A 17 1.86 15.64 -9.52
N ALA A 18 1.86 14.64 -8.63
CA ALA A 18 0.65 13.94 -8.20
C ALA A 18 -0.42 14.89 -7.62
N ARG A 19 -1.68 14.44 -7.72
CA ARG A 19 -2.87 15.22 -7.35
C ARG A 19 -3.86 14.33 -6.60
N PHE A 20 -4.66 14.95 -5.74
CA PHE A 20 -5.78 14.30 -5.05
C PHE A 20 -7.00 15.20 -5.06
N THR A 21 -8.15 14.64 -5.39
CA THR A 21 -9.42 15.32 -5.53
C THR A 21 -10.31 15.03 -4.32
N ILE A 22 -10.70 16.08 -3.61
CA ILE A 22 -11.63 16.03 -2.48
C ILE A 22 -13.01 16.46 -3.00
N PRO A 23 -14.04 15.59 -2.90
CA PRO A 23 -15.42 15.97 -3.20
C PRO A 23 -15.84 17.19 -2.37
N LYS A 24 -16.38 18.22 -3.03
CA LYS A 24 -16.81 19.47 -2.40
C LYS A 24 -17.82 20.18 -3.29
N GLU A 25 -18.77 20.89 -2.69
CA GLU A 25 -19.73 21.75 -3.40
C GLU A 25 -19.28 23.23 -3.37
N PRO A 26 -19.59 24.03 -4.42
CA PRO A 26 -20.20 23.63 -5.70
C PRO A 26 -19.21 22.98 -6.67
N VAL A 27 -17.92 23.08 -6.38
CA VAL A 27 -16.84 22.52 -7.21
C VAL A 27 -15.86 21.77 -6.31
N ARG A 28 -15.44 20.59 -6.77
CA ARG A 28 -14.41 19.77 -6.14
C ARG A 28 -13.15 20.58 -5.81
N ARG A 29 -12.49 20.24 -4.71
CA ARG A 29 -11.16 20.78 -4.39
C ARG A 29 -10.11 19.82 -4.92
N ARG A 30 -9.08 20.34 -5.58
CA ARG A 30 -7.92 19.55 -6.00
C ARG A 30 -6.66 20.04 -5.31
N VAL A 31 -5.94 19.11 -4.69
CA VAL A 31 -4.61 19.34 -4.12
C VAL A 31 -3.59 18.90 -5.17
N HIS A 32 -2.58 19.73 -5.40
CA HIS A 32 -1.52 19.52 -6.39
C HIS A 32 -0.18 19.38 -5.68
N GLY A 33 0.76 18.66 -6.29
CA GLY A 33 2.11 18.48 -5.73
C GLY A 33 2.08 17.65 -4.45
N ILE A 34 1.26 16.58 -4.45
CA ILE A 34 1.25 15.66 -3.32
C ILE A 34 2.51 14.82 -3.38
N GLU A 35 3.25 14.83 -2.28
CA GLU A 35 4.47 14.07 -2.13
C GLU A 35 4.21 12.73 -1.43
N SER A 36 5.16 11.80 -1.55
CA SER A 36 5.15 10.59 -0.74
C SER A 36 5.54 10.93 0.69
N PHE A 37 4.58 10.87 1.62
CA PHE A 37 4.83 11.14 3.04
C PHE A 37 5.30 9.90 3.83
N ASN A 38 5.36 8.74 3.17
CA ASN A 38 5.86 7.50 3.75
C ASN A 38 7.14 7.05 3.05
N VAL A 39 7.88 6.18 3.73
CA VAL A 39 9.06 5.50 3.18
C VAL A 39 8.97 4.03 3.53
N LEU A 40 8.87 3.15 2.53
CA LEU A 40 9.02 1.71 2.73
C LEU A 40 10.46 1.40 3.12
N ARG A 41 10.67 0.94 4.36
CA ARG A 41 11.99 0.58 4.89
C ARG A 41 12.32 -0.91 4.73
N GLY A 42 11.35 -1.73 4.36
CA GLY A 42 11.46 -3.17 4.22
C GLY A 42 10.11 -3.85 4.44
N GLY A 43 10.02 -5.11 4.03
CA GLY A 43 8.83 -5.95 4.18
C GLY A 43 9.13 -7.35 3.67
N GLU A 44 8.45 -8.35 4.21
CA GLU A 44 8.54 -9.74 3.77
C GLU A 44 7.15 -10.37 3.77
N TYR A 45 6.93 -11.30 2.84
CA TYR A 45 5.77 -12.17 2.85
C TYR A 45 6.17 -13.51 3.46
N SER A 46 5.51 -13.88 4.55
CA SER A 46 5.75 -15.15 5.23
C SER A 46 4.52 -16.05 5.19
N PHE A 47 4.76 -17.34 5.19
CA PHE A 47 3.73 -18.35 5.33
C PHE A 47 3.75 -18.92 6.75
N VAL A 48 2.59 -18.96 7.40
CA VAL A 48 2.43 -19.58 8.73
C VAL A 48 1.70 -20.92 8.51
N PRO A 49 2.43 -22.06 8.50
CA PRO A 49 1.83 -23.38 8.33
C PRO A 49 0.98 -23.78 9.54
N SER A 50 0.15 -24.81 9.35
CA SER A 50 -0.55 -25.46 10.46
C SER A 50 0.43 -26.11 11.43
N LEU A 51 -0.01 -26.34 12.67
CA LEU A 51 0.76 -27.10 13.66
C LEU A 51 1.11 -28.51 13.19
N THR A 52 0.23 -29.15 12.42
CA THR A 52 0.50 -30.48 11.85
C THR A 52 1.62 -30.46 10.82
N GLY A 53 1.68 -29.42 9.98
CA GLY A 53 2.78 -29.23 9.03
C GLY A 53 4.11 -28.98 9.73
N LEU A 54 4.11 -28.17 10.80
CA LEU A 54 5.32 -27.93 11.60
C LEU A 54 5.85 -29.19 12.28
N LYS A 55 4.95 -30.02 12.84
CA LYS A 55 5.34 -31.31 13.44
C LYS A 55 5.94 -32.26 12.41
N TRP A 56 5.27 -32.41 11.26
CA TRP A 56 5.79 -33.25 10.18
C TRP A 56 7.19 -32.82 9.72
N LEU A 57 7.45 -31.50 9.62
CA LEU A 57 8.77 -30.98 9.28
C LEU A 57 9.83 -31.29 10.36
N ALA A 58 9.45 -31.23 11.63
CA ALA A 58 10.36 -31.51 12.75
C ALA A 58 10.80 -32.98 12.76
N ASP A 59 9.91 -33.89 12.40
CA ASP A 59 10.13 -35.34 12.44
C ASP A 59 10.85 -35.89 11.17
N LEU A 60 11.21 -35.04 10.20
CA LEU A 60 11.70 -35.46 8.86
C LEU A 60 13.09 -36.16 8.87
N HIS A 61 13.84 -36.04 9.97
CA HIS A 61 15.20 -36.56 10.10
C HIS A 61 15.41 -37.47 11.32
N GLU A 62 14.33 -37.89 11.98
CA GLU A 62 14.36 -39.08 12.84
C GLU A 62 14.33 -40.36 11.99
#